data_AF-A0A523GVP6-F1
#
_entry.id   AF-A0A523GVP6-F1
#
_cell.length_a   1.000
_cell.length_b   1.000
_cell.length_c   1.000
_cell.angle_alpha   90.00
_cell.angle_beta   90.00
_cell.angle_gamma   90.00
#
_symmetry.space_group_name_H-M   'P 1'
#
loop_
_entity.id
_entity.type
_entity.pdbx_description
1 polymer ?
#
loop_
_entity_poly.entity_id
_entity_poly.type
_entity_poly.pdbx_seq_one_letter_code
_entity_poly.pdbx_strand_id
1 'polypeptide(L)'
;AKEFIPIFLGGGDKWLPVVPLVEGLVFYAMFTSLYTTSDDFLTITGNVRYTAYTWWVQALVTIAIVYPLYQLAGLEGVAYSRGFIGLIMFFVVSLLVAQKCQFAFRQIVIVVWRPVVAGVMMYIVLINISSLWLLENWLVLIIKIILGAVLYVSFTFILWWLAGKPESGEKTFLEMMKKKVVS
;
A
#
# COMPACT_ATOMS: atom_id res chain seq x y z
N ALA A 1 11.18 -5.29 -7.84
CA ALA A 1 10.90 -6.73 -8.08
C ALA A 1 12.04 -7.41 -8.83
N LYS A 2 12.49 -6.88 -9.98
CA LYS A 2 13.52 -7.48 -10.85
C LYS A 2 14.87 -7.78 -10.18
N GLU A 3 15.33 -6.94 -9.26
CA GLU A 3 16.57 -7.17 -8.50
C GLU A 3 16.36 -8.06 -7.27
N PHE A 4 15.17 -8.03 -6.66
CA PHE A 4 14.86 -8.71 -5.40
C PHE A 4 14.69 -10.22 -5.58
N ILE A 5 13.98 -10.63 -6.63
CA ILE A 5 13.56 -12.03 -6.84
C ILE A 5 14.75 -12.97 -7.13
N PRO A 6 15.70 -12.62 -8.03
CA PRO A 6 16.86 -13.48 -8.30
C PRO A 6 17.75 -13.66 -7.07
N ILE A 7 17.79 -12.62 -6.23
CA ILE A 7 18.59 -12.56 -5.02
C ILE A 7 18.01 -13.45 -3.91
N PHE A 8 16.72 -13.35 -3.62
CA PHE A 8 16.10 -14.07 -2.50
C PHE A 8 15.78 -15.53 -2.82
N LEU A 9 15.45 -15.85 -4.08
CA LEU A 9 15.10 -17.22 -4.48
C LEU A 9 16.30 -18.03 -4.98
N GLY A 10 17.51 -17.44 -5.00
CA GLY A 10 18.78 -18.13 -5.25
C GLY A 10 18.91 -18.85 -6.61
N GLY A 11 17.95 -18.67 -7.52
CA GLY A 11 17.79 -19.48 -8.73
C GLY A 11 18.00 -18.74 -10.06
N GLY A 12 18.43 -17.47 -10.04
CA GLY A 12 18.64 -16.68 -11.26
C GLY A 12 17.38 -16.51 -12.11
N ASP A 13 17.55 -16.51 -13.45
CA ASP A 13 16.53 -16.21 -14.47
C ASP A 13 15.26 -17.10 -14.42
N LYS A 14 15.30 -18.25 -13.72
CA LYS A 14 14.16 -19.17 -13.61
C LYS A 14 12.96 -18.58 -12.88
N TRP A 15 13.18 -17.58 -12.03
CA TRP A 15 12.14 -16.95 -11.23
C TRP A 15 11.68 -15.60 -11.80
N LEU A 16 12.21 -15.17 -12.95
CA LEU A 16 11.74 -13.97 -13.63
C LEU A 16 10.23 -13.99 -13.98
N PRO A 17 9.60 -15.14 -14.30
CA PRO A 17 8.16 -15.20 -14.52
C PRO A 17 7.31 -14.84 -13.28
N VAL A 18 7.91 -14.80 -12.08
CA VAL A 18 7.22 -14.44 -10.83
C VAL A 18 7.20 -12.92 -10.60
N VAL A 19 8.00 -12.14 -11.35
CA VAL A 19 8.07 -10.68 -11.25
C VAL A 19 6.69 -10.02 -11.34
N PRO A 20 5.85 -10.31 -12.36
CA PRO A 20 4.53 -9.69 -12.48
C PRO A 20 3.63 -10.03 -11.28
N LEU A 21 3.74 -11.25 -10.74
CA LEU A 21 2.97 -11.70 -9.59
C LEU A 21 3.27 -10.87 -8.34
N VAL A 22 4.55 -10.61 -8.08
CA VAL A 22 4.99 -9.78 -6.95
C VAL A 22 4.54 -8.33 -7.14
N GLU A 23 4.60 -7.80 -8.36
CA GLU A 23 4.12 -6.44 -8.66
C GLU A 23 2.60 -6.32 -8.41
N GLY A 24 1.80 -7.29 -8.85
CA GLY A 24 0.36 -7.33 -8.57
C GLY A 24 0.03 -7.45 -7.07
N LEU A 25 0.83 -8.22 -6.32
CA LEU A 25 0.71 -8.37 -4.88
C LEU A 25 1.00 -7.06 -4.13
N VAL A 26 1.93 -6.23 -4.61
CA VAL A 26 2.21 -4.92 -4.00
C VAL A 26 0.99 -4.01 -4.11
N PHE A 27 0.33 -3.95 -5.27
CA PHE A 27 -0.91 -3.19 -5.42
C PHE A 27 -2.03 -3.73 -4.52
N TYR A 28 -2.17 -5.05 -4.45
CA TYR A 28 -3.13 -5.66 -3.53
C TYR A 28 -2.84 -5.28 -2.08
N ALA A 29 -1.58 -5.36 -1.61
CA ALA A 29 -1.19 -4.97 -0.27
C ALA A 29 -1.46 -3.48 0.00
N MET A 30 -1.21 -2.62 -0.98
CA MET A 30 -1.51 -1.19 -0.92
C MET A 30 -3.00 -0.92 -0.71
N PHE A 31 -3.88 -1.54 -1.51
CA PHE A 31 -5.32 -1.36 -1.32
C PHE A 31 -5.82 -2.01 -0.03
N THR A 32 -5.24 -3.15 0.33
CA THR A 32 -5.60 -3.88 1.55
C THR A 32 -5.38 -3.03 2.78
N SER A 33 -4.23 -2.38 2.93
CA SER A 33 -3.96 -1.52 4.08
C SER A 33 -4.95 -0.35 4.20
N LEU A 34 -5.45 0.18 3.08
CA LEU A 34 -6.44 1.26 3.07
C LEU A 34 -7.80 0.80 3.59
N TYR A 35 -8.27 -0.38 3.16
CA TYR A 35 -9.59 -0.86 3.54
C TYR A 35 -9.60 -1.61 4.87
N THR A 36 -8.51 -2.26 5.29
CA THR A 36 -8.46 -2.95 6.59
C THR A 36 -8.61 -1.99 7.74
N THR A 37 -7.98 -0.81 7.68
CA THR A 37 -8.19 0.23 8.70
C THR A 37 -9.66 0.66 8.77
N SER A 38 -10.33 0.73 7.61
CA SER A 38 -11.75 1.08 7.53
C SER A 38 -12.65 -0.04 8.10
N ASP A 39 -12.28 -1.30 7.91
CA ASP A 39 -12.97 -2.46 8.47
C ASP A 39 -12.77 -2.59 9.99
N ASP A 40 -11.59 -2.24 10.51
CA ASP A 40 -11.33 -2.15 11.94
C ASP A 40 -12.25 -1.12 12.61
N PHE A 41 -12.48 0.03 11.97
CA PHE A 41 -13.45 1.03 12.46
C PHE A 41 -14.88 0.48 12.53
N LEU A 42 -15.31 -0.32 11.54
CA LEU A 42 -16.63 -0.97 11.58
C LEU A 42 -16.73 -1.95 12.74
N THR A 43 -15.67 -2.72 12.98
CA THR A 43 -15.60 -3.68 14.08
C THR A 43 -15.67 -2.96 15.44
N ILE A 44 -14.90 -1.90 15.63
CA ILE A 44 -14.87 -1.10 16.87
C ILE A 44 -16.22 -0.41 17.13
N THR A 45 -16.91 0.05 16.09
CA THR A 45 -18.24 0.69 16.20
C THR A 45 -19.39 -0.30 16.40
N GLY A 46 -19.11 -1.59 16.55
CA GLY A 46 -20.11 -2.65 16.80
C GLY A 46 -20.81 -3.15 15.53
N ASN A 47 -20.37 -2.73 14.35
CA ASN A 47 -20.93 -3.08 13.05
C ASN A 47 -20.34 -4.39 12.47
N VAL A 48 -20.05 -5.37 13.33
CA VAL A 48 -19.37 -6.64 12.98
C VAL A 48 -20.10 -7.43 11.88
N ARG A 49 -21.43 -7.31 11.79
CA ARG A 49 -22.20 -7.92 10.69
C ARG A 49 -21.75 -7.42 9.32
N TYR A 50 -21.38 -6.16 9.20
CA TYR A 50 -20.91 -5.57 7.95
C TYR A 50 -19.49 -6.00 7.62
N THR A 51 -18.63 -6.16 8.62
CA THR A 51 -17.34 -6.82 8.44
C THR A 51 -17.56 -8.24 7.90
N ALA A 52 -18.45 -9.07 8.47
CA ALA A 52 -18.72 -10.38 7.87
C ALA A 52 -19.16 -10.31 6.39
N TYR A 53 -19.95 -9.30 6.01
CA TYR A 53 -20.31 -9.06 4.60
C TYR A 53 -19.11 -8.68 3.73
N THR A 54 -18.13 -7.89 4.21
CA THR A 54 -16.94 -7.53 3.42
C THR A 54 -16.10 -8.77 3.08
N TRP A 55 -15.95 -9.71 4.01
CA TRP A 55 -15.26 -10.98 3.77
C TRP A 55 -15.98 -11.86 2.74
N TRP A 56 -17.31 -11.94 2.79
CA TRP A 56 -18.09 -12.66 1.78
C TRP A 56 -18.01 -12.01 0.41
N VAL A 57 -18.11 -10.68 0.34
CA VAL A 57 -17.93 -9.94 -0.91
C VAL A 57 -16.51 -10.16 -1.44
N GLN A 58 -15.49 -10.16 -0.58
CA GLN A 58 -14.11 -10.48 -0.96
C GLN A 58 -13.95 -11.88 -1.53
N ALA A 59 -14.56 -12.89 -0.91
CA ALA A 59 -14.53 -14.26 -1.41
C ALA A 59 -15.19 -14.36 -2.79
N LEU A 60 -16.40 -13.80 -2.95
CA LEU A 60 -17.14 -13.84 -4.21
C LEU A 60 -16.41 -13.09 -5.34
N VAL A 61 -15.91 -11.88 -5.07
CA VAL A 61 -15.15 -11.08 -6.03
C VAL A 61 -13.84 -11.79 -6.41
N THR A 62 -13.17 -12.43 -5.46
CA THR A 62 -11.95 -13.20 -5.74
C THR A 62 -12.24 -14.35 -6.70
N ILE A 63 -13.28 -15.15 -6.43
CA ILE A 63 -13.67 -16.27 -7.31
C ILE A 63 -14.08 -15.75 -8.69
N ALA A 64 -14.88 -14.68 -8.75
CA ALA A 64 -15.39 -14.11 -9.98
C ALA A 64 -14.31 -13.50 -10.88
N ILE A 65 -13.23 -12.96 -10.31
CA ILE A 65 -12.17 -12.30 -11.08
C ILE A 65 -11.01 -13.25 -11.38
N VAL A 66 -10.57 -14.05 -10.41
CA VAL A 66 -9.39 -14.92 -10.58
C VAL A 66 -9.63 -15.96 -11.67
N TYR A 67 -10.81 -16.59 -11.69
CA TYR A 67 -11.12 -17.65 -12.64
C TYR A 67 -11.06 -17.20 -14.12
N PRO A 68 -11.76 -16.12 -14.56
CA PRO A 68 -11.68 -15.69 -15.96
C PRO A 68 -10.32 -15.08 -16.32
N LEU A 69 -9.67 -14.34 -15.42
CA LEU A 69 -8.36 -13.76 -15.72
C LEU A 69 -7.28 -14.83 -15.85
N TYR A 70 -7.36 -15.91 -15.07
CA TYR A 70 -6.47 -17.06 -15.23
C TYR A 70 -6.63 -17.73 -16.59
N GLN A 71 -7.86 -17.86 -17.10
CA GLN A 71 -8.11 -18.44 -18.43
C GLN A 71 -7.57 -17.55 -19.57
N LEU A 72 -7.63 -16.22 -19.43
CA LEU A 72 -7.22 -15.29 -20.48
C LEU A 72 -5.70 -15.06 -20.54
N ALA A 73 -5.04 -14.94 -19.39
CA ALA A 73 -3.64 -14.50 -19.29
C ALA A 73 -2.77 -15.39 -18.39
N GLY A 74 -3.25 -16.57 -18.00
CA GLY A 74 -2.51 -17.53 -17.18
C GLY A 74 -2.05 -16.93 -15.85
N LEU A 75 -0.75 -17.04 -15.56
CA LEU A 75 -0.16 -16.57 -14.31
C LEU A 75 -0.20 -15.03 -14.16
N GLU A 76 -0.02 -14.30 -15.26
CA GLU A 76 -0.07 -12.82 -15.25
C GLU A 76 -1.49 -12.33 -14.98
N GLY A 77 -2.50 -13.04 -15.51
CA GLY A 77 -3.90 -12.76 -15.19
C GLY A 77 -4.20 -12.82 -13.70
N VAL A 78 -3.61 -13.79 -12.99
CA VAL A 78 -3.74 -13.90 -11.53
C VAL A 78 -3.07 -12.71 -10.84
N ALA A 79 -1.92 -12.24 -11.32
CA ALA A 79 -1.26 -11.06 -10.78
C ALA A 79 -2.14 -9.81 -10.89
N TYR A 80 -2.69 -9.54 -12.07
CA TYR A 80 -3.57 -8.39 -12.29
C TYR A 80 -4.88 -8.51 -11.51
N SER A 81 -5.42 -9.72 -11.36
CA SER A 81 -6.64 -9.96 -10.57
C SER A 81 -6.50 -9.44 -9.14
N ARG A 82 -5.33 -9.61 -8.50
CA ARG A 82 -5.07 -9.16 -7.13
C ARG A 82 -5.17 -7.64 -7.00
N GLY A 83 -4.58 -6.89 -7.94
CA GLY A 83 -4.72 -5.44 -7.99
C GLY A 83 -6.18 -5.00 -8.15
N PHE A 84 -6.92 -5.62 -9.07
CA PHE A 84 -8.34 -5.34 -9.30
C PHE A 84 -9.22 -5.66 -8.08
N ILE A 85 -9.00 -6.79 -7.42
CA ILE A 85 -9.72 -7.17 -6.20
C ILE A 85 -9.48 -6.12 -5.12
N GLY A 86 -8.23 -5.71 -4.90
CA GLY A 86 -7.89 -4.66 -3.93
C GLY A 86 -8.62 -3.34 -4.22
N LEU A 87 -8.63 -2.92 -5.49
CA LEU A 87 -9.33 -1.71 -5.92
C LEU A 87 -10.84 -1.79 -5.65
N ILE A 88 -11.48 -2.91 -6.00
CA ILE A 88 -12.93 -3.13 -5.78
C ILE A 88 -13.24 -3.12 -4.28
N MET A 89 -12.45 -3.84 -3.47
CA MET A 89 -12.65 -3.87 -2.01
C MET A 89 -12.49 -2.49 -1.40
N PHE A 90 -11.50 -1.71 -1.85
CA PHE A 90 -11.32 -0.34 -1.39
C PHE A 90 -12.58 0.50 -1.58
N PHE A 91 -13.21 0.46 -2.76
CA PHE A 91 -14.46 1.20 -3.00
C PHE A 91 -15.63 0.65 -2.20
N VAL A 92 -15.81 -0.68 -2.16
CA VAL A 92 -16.93 -1.32 -1.43
C VAL A 92 -16.87 -0.96 0.06
N VAL A 93 -15.72 -1.16 0.70
CA VAL A 93 -15.54 -0.89 2.13
C VAL A 93 -15.63 0.62 2.41
N SER A 94 -15.01 1.47 1.59
CA SER A 94 -15.06 2.92 1.77
C SER A 94 -16.49 3.47 1.67
N LEU A 95 -17.29 2.97 0.72
CA LEU A 95 -18.70 3.35 0.59
C LEU A 95 -19.51 2.88 1.80
N LEU A 96 -19.25 1.66 2.27
CA LEU A 96 -19.95 1.09 3.42
C LEU A 96 -19.66 1.86 4.71
N VAL A 97 -18.40 2.23 4.94
CA VAL A 97 -18.01 3.11 6.05
C VAL A 97 -18.63 4.51 5.91
N ALA A 98 -18.63 5.09 4.72
CA ALA A 98 -19.23 6.40 4.50
C ALA A 98 -20.74 6.41 4.82
N GLN A 99 -21.46 5.36 4.44
CA GLN A 99 -22.89 5.22 4.72
C GLN A 99 -23.19 4.95 6.20
N LYS A 100 -22.38 4.13 6.88
CA LYS A 100 -22.71 3.64 8.23
C LYS A 100 -22.08 4.46 9.35
N CYS A 101 -20.90 5.01 9.14
CA CYS A 101 -20.17 5.76 10.16
C CYS A 101 -20.33 7.28 10.03
N GLN A 102 -21.21 7.77 9.13
CA GLN A 102 -21.38 9.21 8.84
C GLN A 102 -20.04 9.91 8.50
N PHE A 103 -19.07 9.15 8.02
CA PHE A 103 -17.73 9.63 7.76
C PHE A 103 -17.66 10.11 6.32
N ALA A 104 -17.35 11.39 6.10
CA ALA A 104 -17.21 11.89 4.74
C ALA A 104 -15.99 11.24 4.07
N PHE A 105 -16.17 10.65 2.88
CA PHE A 105 -15.08 10.10 2.05
C PHE A 105 -13.94 11.11 1.87
N ARG A 106 -14.27 12.41 1.87
CA ARG A 106 -13.31 13.52 1.86
C ARG A 106 -12.27 13.44 2.99
N GLN A 107 -12.62 12.97 4.19
CA GLN A 107 -11.69 12.84 5.30
C GLN A 107 -10.65 11.73 5.04
N ILE A 108 -11.08 10.60 4.47
CA ILE A 108 -10.17 9.51 4.06
C ILE A 108 -9.19 10.05 3.02
N VAL A 109 -9.69 10.75 2.01
CA VAL A 109 -8.83 11.35 0.96
C VAL A 109 -7.84 12.35 1.55
N ILE A 110 -8.25 13.22 2.49
CA ILE A 110 -7.41 14.24 3.14
C ILE A 110 -6.25 13.63 3.94
N VAL A 111 -6.42 12.42 4.48
CA VAL A 111 -5.35 11.73 5.23
C VAL A 111 -4.47 10.92 4.28
N VAL A 112 -5.06 10.22 3.32
CA VAL A 112 -4.35 9.26 2.44
C VAL A 112 -3.54 9.94 1.34
N TRP A 113 -3.93 11.12 0.84
CA TRP A 113 -3.22 11.73 -0.30
C TRP A 113 -1.74 12.04 0.00
N ARG A 114 -1.39 12.36 1.25
CA ARG A 114 -0.02 12.75 1.64
C ARG A 114 0.97 11.57 1.55
N PRO A 115 0.74 10.42 2.22
CA PRO A 115 1.62 9.27 2.07
C PRO A 115 1.63 8.72 0.64
N VAL A 116 0.51 8.82 -0.09
CA VAL A 116 0.47 8.46 -1.52
C VAL A 116 1.40 9.35 -2.35
N VAL A 117 1.31 10.68 -2.20
CA VAL A 117 2.20 11.61 -2.92
C VAL A 117 3.66 11.44 -2.49
N ALA A 118 3.94 11.23 -1.20
CA ALA A 118 5.28 10.96 -0.72
C ALA A 118 5.86 9.66 -1.31
N GLY A 119 5.06 8.60 -1.42
CA GLY A 119 5.44 7.35 -2.09
C GLY A 119 5.71 7.52 -3.58
N VAL A 120 4.87 8.30 -4.28
CA VAL A 120 5.09 8.63 -5.71
C VAL A 120 6.36 9.44 -5.90
N MET A 121 6.60 10.46 -5.07
CA MET A 121 7.83 11.26 -5.11
C MET A 121 9.07 10.40 -4.84
N MET A 122 9.03 9.53 -3.81
CA MET A 122 10.09 8.56 -3.53
C MET A 122 10.37 7.66 -4.75
N TYR A 123 9.32 7.13 -5.39
CA TYR A 123 9.47 6.28 -6.57
C TYR A 123 10.13 7.02 -7.73
N ILE A 124 9.71 8.26 -8.01
CA ILE A 124 10.30 9.11 -9.05
C ILE A 124 11.79 9.39 -8.76
N VAL A 125 12.15 9.66 -7.51
CA VAL A 125 13.56 9.90 -7.15
C VAL A 125 14.39 8.63 -7.32
N LEU A 126 13.87 7.47 -6.89
CA LEU A 126 14.58 6.19 -6.98
C LEU A 126 14.81 5.74 -8.44
N ILE A 127 13.85 5.93 -9.34
CA ILE A 127 14.01 5.53 -10.75
C ILE A 127 15.06 6.38 -11.46
N ASN A 128 15.13 7.69 -11.15
CA ASN A 128 16.14 8.58 -11.71
C ASN A 128 17.55 8.26 -11.17
N ILE A 129 17.66 7.98 -9.87
CA ILE A 129 18.93 7.59 -9.23
C ILE A 129 19.45 6.25 -9.77
N SER A 130 18.58 5.29 -10.09
CA SER A 130 19.01 3.95 -10.54
C SER A 130 19.81 3.95 -11.85
N SER A 131 19.70 5.00 -12.66
CA SER A 131 20.47 5.14 -13.92
C SER A 131 21.97 5.38 -13.72
N LEU A 132 22.39 5.78 -12.51
CA LEU A 132 23.75 6.22 -12.21
C LEU A 132 24.65 5.14 -11.58
N TRP A 133 24.13 3.93 -11.33
CA TRP A 133 24.79 2.94 -10.47
C TRP A 133 25.28 1.72 -11.28
N LEU A 134 26.60 1.65 -11.50
CA LEU A 134 27.35 0.49 -12.03
C LEU A 134 27.74 -0.51 -10.90
N LEU A 135 26.90 -0.65 -9.88
CA LEU A 135 27.20 -1.42 -8.67
C LEU A 135 26.53 -2.80 -8.68
N GLU A 136 27.08 -3.71 -7.88
CA GLU A 136 26.63 -5.10 -7.75
C GLU A 136 25.18 -5.18 -7.21
N ASN A 137 24.35 -6.05 -7.79
CA ASN A 137 22.89 -6.06 -7.59
C ASN A 137 22.43 -6.13 -6.12
N TRP A 138 23.18 -6.80 -5.24
CA TRP A 138 22.83 -6.90 -3.81
C TRP A 138 23.03 -5.58 -3.05
N LEU A 139 24.15 -4.89 -3.30
CA LEU A 139 24.46 -3.59 -2.69
C LEU A 139 23.47 -2.52 -3.17
N VAL A 140 23.13 -2.52 -4.46
CA VAL A 140 22.13 -1.63 -5.03
C VAL A 140 20.77 -1.82 -4.32
N LEU A 141 20.38 -3.06 -4.02
CA LEU A 141 19.11 -3.35 -3.38
C LEU A 141 19.06 -2.83 -1.93
N ILE A 142 20.11 -3.07 -1.13
CA ILE A 142 20.18 -2.55 0.25
C ILE A 142 20.12 -1.02 0.25
N ILE A 143 20.89 -0.38 -0.62
CA ILE A 143 20.94 1.08 -0.71
C ILE A 143 19.58 1.64 -1.14
N LYS A 144 18.91 1.01 -2.12
CA LYS A 144 17.55 1.39 -2.52
C LYS A 144 16.53 1.27 -1.38
N ILE A 145 16.62 0.24 -0.54
CA ILE A 145 15.73 0.08 0.62
C ILE A 145 15.97 1.21 1.63
N ILE A 146 17.22 1.44 2.04
CA ILE A 146 17.57 2.46 3.03
C ILE A 146 17.23 3.86 2.51
N LEU A 147 17.67 4.18 1.30
CA LEU A 147 17.43 5.48 0.66
C LEU A 147 15.94 5.70 0.42
N GLY A 148 15.22 4.66 0.01
CA GLY A 148 13.77 4.67 -0.11
C GLY A 148 13.06 4.99 1.21
N ALA A 149 13.45 4.32 2.29
CA ALA A 149 12.89 4.57 3.62
C ALA A 149 13.14 6.00 4.09
N VAL A 150 14.37 6.50 3.92
CA VAL A 150 14.74 7.88 4.29
C VAL A 150 13.95 8.89 3.47
N LEU A 151 13.90 8.73 2.14
CA LEU A 151 13.15 9.63 1.27
C LEU A 151 11.65 9.63 1.60
N TYR A 152 11.07 8.46 1.85
CA TYR A 152 9.66 8.36 2.22
C TYR A 152 9.35 9.14 3.49
N VAL A 153 10.14 8.94 4.55
CA VAL A 153 9.98 9.65 5.83
C VAL A 153 10.18 11.16 5.63
N SER A 154 11.23 11.56 4.91
CA SER A 154 11.51 12.97 4.65
C SER A 154 10.38 13.64 3.85
N PHE A 155 9.92 13.04 2.74
CA PHE A 155 8.84 13.61 1.95
C PHE A 155 7.52 13.64 2.73
N THR A 156 7.19 12.59 3.46
CA THR A 156 5.98 12.57 4.30
C THR A 156 6.02 13.72 5.31
N PHE A 157 7.16 13.94 5.98
CA PHE A 157 7.32 15.02 6.94
C PHE A 157 7.27 16.42 6.30
N ILE A 158 7.88 16.59 5.12
CA ILE A 158 7.84 17.84 4.35
C ILE A 158 6.40 18.16 3.93
N LEU A 159 5.67 17.17 3.40
CA LEU A 159 4.27 17.34 3.01
C LEU A 159 3.38 17.63 4.21
N TRP A 160 3.64 17.02 5.36
CA TRP A 160 2.92 17.33 6.60
C TRP A 160 3.15 18.78 7.06
N TRP A 161 4.40 19.25 7.00
CA TRP A 161 4.75 20.62 7.34
C TRP A 161 4.09 21.61 6.37
N LEU A 162 4.19 21.37 5.05
CA LEU A 162 3.62 22.23 4.01
C LEU A 162 2.10 22.32 4.11
N ALA A 163 1.44 21.23 4.52
CA ALA A 163 0.00 21.20 4.67
C ALA A 163 -0.50 21.73 6.03
N GLY A 164 0.33 22.46 6.77
CA GLY A 164 -0.08 23.24 7.93
C GLY A 164 -0.24 22.45 9.24
N LYS A 165 0.39 21.28 9.38
CA LYS A 165 0.36 20.45 10.61
C LYS A 165 -1.07 20.13 11.10
N PRO A 166 -1.93 19.52 10.26
CA PRO A 166 -3.26 19.13 10.73
C PRO A 166 -3.16 18.09 11.86
N GLU A 167 -4.24 17.96 12.61
CA GLU A 167 -4.38 16.88 13.59
C GLU A 167 -4.35 15.53 12.89
N SER A 168 -3.27 14.79 13.12
CA SER A 168 -3.01 13.45 12.58
C SER A 168 -2.06 12.72 13.53
N GLY A 169 -1.89 11.40 13.35
CA GLY A 169 -1.03 10.56 14.19
C GLY A 169 0.42 11.08 14.32
N GLU A 170 0.91 11.80 13.32
CA GLU A 170 2.24 12.43 13.32
C GLU A 170 2.38 13.54 14.39
N LYS A 171 1.32 14.33 14.61
CA LYS A 171 1.28 15.34 15.68
C LYS A 171 1.26 14.67 17.05
N THR A 172 0.46 13.61 17.21
CA THR A 172 0.39 12.81 18.45
C THR A 172 1.74 12.18 18.79
N PHE A 173 2.45 11.65 17.79
CA PHE A 173 3.78 11.08 17.96
C PHE A 173 4.81 12.14 18.37
N LEU A 174 4.80 13.32 17.74
CA LEU A 174 5.67 14.44 18.13
C LEU A 174 5.35 14.97 19.53
N GLU A 175 4.09 15.03 19.92
CA GLU A 175 3.67 15.41 21.27
C GLU A 175 4.10 14.38 22.32
N MET A 176 4.02 13.08 22.00
CA MET A 176 4.56 12.00 22.84
C MET A 176 6.08 12.10 23.01
N MET A 177 6.82 12.34 21.92
CA MET A 177 8.27 12.52 22.01
C MET A 177 8.64 13.77 22.82
N LYS A 178 7.92 14.88 22.63
CA LYS A 178 8.12 16.09 23.44
C LYS A 178 7.82 15.86 24.92
N LYS A 179 6.75 15.13 25.25
CA LYS A 179 6.45 14.75 26.65
C LYS A 179 7.54 13.89 27.27
N LYS A 180 8.17 13.01 26.49
CA LYS A 180 9.23 12.10 26.96
C LYS A 180 10.61 12.76 27.11
N VAL A 181 10.84 13.90 26.44
CA VAL A 181 12.08 14.70 26.56
C VAL A 181 11.99 15.74 27.69
N VAL A 182 10.77 16.06 28.16
CA VAL A 182 10.52 17.01 29.27
C VAL A 182 10.30 16.28 30.61
N SER A 183 10.24 14.94 30.60
CA SER A 183 10.25 14.06 31.78
C SER A 183 11.66 13.54 32.02
#